data_AF-A0A1Y1Y6L6-F1
#
_entry.id   AF-A0A1Y1Y6L6-F1
#
_cell.length_a   1.000
_cell.length_b   1.000
_cell.length_c   1.000
_cell.angle_alpha   90.00
_cell.angle_beta   90.00
_cell.angle_gamma   90.00
#
_symmetry.space_group_name_H-M   'P 1'
#
loop_
_entity.id
_entity.type
_entity.pdbx_description
1 polymer ?
#
loop_
_entity_poly.entity_id
_entity_poly.type
_entity_poly.pdbx_seq_one_letter_code
_entity_poly.pdbx_strand_id
1 'polypeptide(L)'
;MGKYCALSRCWGAAEKRPSMTMRHNLTAHLSGISFSSLTKTFREALILTQALGFDYLQIDSLCIVQDDTDYWEAQSKEMGTQYAKAVLVIAAAYSSDCTRGLFIAERPSSGPACFPCFTNGSVEQSLNITPAPYHEIWYTPARSPLRKRAWAFQGWYLARRRLFFTPSGMIWSCQTIGLDEQDYHPWTGLTDHRSYDYSTTDLTYPSDRLIAIQGVTNEIRKRKEDQFVYGAWKSEIVSHLLWKMDCPNQQQNVPDLPSRCWASIRGFKTLAVSNMYRDNKSDSSRHQHCRLRYFESSCGNR
;
A
#
# COMPACT_ATOMS: atom_id res chain seq x y z
N MET A 1 -19.10 15.52 -12.80
CA MET A 1 -18.62 14.12 -12.99
C MET A 1 -19.62 13.18 -12.34
N GLY A 2 -19.94 12.07 -13.01
CA GLY A 2 -20.79 11.01 -12.44
C GLY A 2 -20.13 10.32 -11.25
N LYS A 3 -20.93 9.57 -10.48
CA LYS A 3 -20.41 8.69 -9.41
C LYS A 3 -19.66 7.52 -10.04
N TYR A 4 -18.44 7.24 -9.56
CA TYR A 4 -17.60 6.17 -10.09
C TYR A 4 -16.92 5.36 -8.99
N CYS A 5 -16.57 4.12 -9.30
CA CYS A 5 -15.64 3.30 -8.55
C CYS A 5 -14.24 3.39 -9.15
N ALA A 6 -13.19 3.16 -8.36
CA ALA A 6 -11.82 3.08 -8.87
C ALA A 6 -11.20 1.73 -8.53
N LEU A 7 -10.38 1.18 -9.43
CA LEU A 7 -9.69 -0.09 -9.23
C LEU A 7 -8.24 0.15 -8.80
N SER A 8 -7.86 -0.36 -7.63
CA SER A 8 -6.48 -0.44 -7.16
C SER A 8 -5.97 -1.87 -7.30
N ARG A 9 -4.89 -2.05 -8.07
CA ARG A 9 -4.36 -3.37 -8.41
C ARG A 9 -2.84 -3.37 -8.66
N CYS A 10 -2.23 -4.54 -8.60
CA CYS A 10 -0.86 -4.75 -9.03
C CYS A 10 -0.76 -4.86 -10.56
N TRP A 11 0.26 -4.22 -11.13
CA TRP A 11 0.45 -4.26 -12.57
C TRP A 11 0.90 -5.62 -13.09
N GLY A 12 1.65 -6.36 -12.28
CA GLY A 12 2.39 -7.54 -12.71
C GLY A 12 3.75 -7.18 -13.32
N ALA A 13 4.53 -8.22 -13.60
CA ALA A 13 5.75 -8.10 -14.41
C ALA A 13 5.41 -7.64 -15.84
N ALA A 14 6.39 -7.14 -16.60
CA ALA A 14 6.17 -6.49 -17.89
C ALA A 14 5.38 -7.37 -18.87
N GLU A 15 5.72 -8.66 -18.92
CA GLU A 15 5.09 -9.70 -19.73
C GLU A 15 3.66 -10.07 -19.31
N LYS A 16 3.24 -9.68 -18.10
CA LYS A 16 1.89 -9.91 -17.56
C LYS A 16 1.06 -8.63 -17.43
N ARG A 17 1.55 -7.50 -17.94
CA ARG A 17 0.79 -6.25 -17.92
C ARG A 17 -0.47 -6.42 -18.77
N PRO A 18 -1.63 -5.93 -18.31
CA PRO A 18 -2.86 -5.98 -19.11
C PRO A 18 -2.76 -5.02 -20.29
N SER A 19 -3.75 -5.06 -21.18
CA SER A 19 -3.92 -4.00 -22.18
C SER A 19 -3.96 -2.63 -21.51
N MET A 20 -3.24 -1.68 -22.12
CA MET A 20 -3.11 -0.31 -21.64
C MET A 20 -3.41 0.66 -22.78
N THR A 21 -3.90 1.84 -22.44
CA THR A 21 -4.12 2.90 -23.42
C THR A 21 -2.79 3.54 -23.79
N MET A 22 -2.49 3.54 -25.08
CA MET A 22 -1.34 4.13 -25.73
C MET A 22 -1.83 5.08 -26.81
N ARG A 23 -1.01 6.03 -27.26
CA ARG A 23 -1.39 6.98 -28.32
C ARG A 23 -1.93 6.27 -29.56
N HIS A 24 -1.30 5.18 -29.97
CA HIS A 24 -1.69 4.44 -31.17
C HIS A 24 -3.04 3.69 -31.06
N ASN A 25 -3.48 3.32 -29.86
CA ASN A 25 -4.73 2.57 -29.64
C ASN A 25 -5.84 3.39 -28.97
N LEU A 26 -5.58 4.67 -28.68
CA LEU A 26 -6.51 5.58 -28.01
C LEU A 26 -7.86 5.66 -28.72
N THR A 27 -7.87 5.88 -30.04
CA THR A 27 -9.12 5.95 -30.83
C THR A 27 -9.93 4.66 -30.74
N ALA A 28 -9.26 3.50 -30.76
CA ALA A 28 -9.92 2.21 -30.62
C ALA A 28 -10.52 2.04 -29.21
N HIS A 29 -9.76 2.37 -28.16
CA HIS A 29 -10.25 2.32 -26.78
C HIS A 29 -11.42 3.26 -26.51
N LEU A 30 -11.42 4.47 -27.10
CA LEU A 30 -12.54 5.42 -27.03
C LEU A 30 -13.80 4.91 -27.76
N SER A 31 -13.63 4.14 -28.84
CA SER A 31 -14.75 3.53 -29.57
C SER A 31 -15.38 2.35 -28.81
N GLY A 32 -14.64 1.79 -27.85
CA GLY A 32 -15.08 0.70 -27.00
C GLY A 32 -14.03 -0.40 -26.90
N ILE A 33 -13.94 -1.02 -25.72
CA ILE A 33 -13.04 -2.16 -25.47
C ILE A 33 -13.89 -3.41 -25.30
N SER A 34 -13.58 -4.46 -26.05
CA SER A 34 -14.31 -5.73 -25.95
C SER A 34 -14.16 -6.33 -24.55
N PHE A 35 -15.27 -6.67 -23.91
CA PHE A 35 -15.27 -7.26 -22.56
C PHE A 35 -14.41 -8.52 -22.49
N SER A 36 -14.42 -9.37 -23.53
CA SER A 36 -13.65 -10.62 -23.57
C SER A 36 -12.14 -10.38 -23.63
N SER A 37 -11.68 -9.27 -24.19
CA SER A 37 -10.26 -8.90 -24.27
C SER A 37 -9.69 -8.37 -22.95
N LEU A 38 -10.55 -7.95 -22.02
CA LEU A 38 -10.12 -7.46 -20.71
C LEU A 38 -9.58 -8.61 -19.86
N THR A 39 -8.61 -8.33 -19.00
CA THR A 39 -8.13 -9.35 -18.05
C THR A 39 -9.19 -9.71 -17.02
N LYS A 40 -9.04 -10.87 -16.38
CA LYS A 40 -10.01 -11.35 -15.39
C LYS A 40 -10.28 -10.33 -14.28
N THR A 41 -9.25 -9.68 -13.74
CA THR A 41 -9.42 -8.63 -12.72
C THR A 41 -10.23 -7.43 -13.22
N PHE A 42 -10.07 -7.02 -14.48
CA PHE A 42 -10.85 -5.90 -15.04
C PHE A 42 -12.30 -6.29 -15.26
N ARG A 43 -12.55 -7.49 -15.81
CA ARG A 43 -13.91 -8.01 -16.01
C ARG A 43 -14.69 -8.11 -14.71
N GLU A 44 -14.08 -8.70 -13.68
CA GLU A 44 -14.75 -8.89 -12.38
C GLU A 44 -14.94 -7.56 -11.65
N ALA A 45 -14.02 -6.59 -11.80
CA ALA A 45 -14.21 -5.25 -11.29
C ALA A 45 -15.38 -4.53 -11.97
N LEU A 46 -15.54 -4.68 -13.30
CA LEU A 46 -16.68 -4.13 -14.04
C LEU A 46 -18.00 -4.76 -13.60
N ILE A 47 -18.05 -6.09 -13.50
CA ILE A 47 -19.22 -6.83 -13.00
C ILE A 47 -19.62 -6.34 -11.61
N LEU A 48 -18.65 -6.22 -10.69
CA LEU A 48 -18.90 -5.72 -9.35
C LEU A 48 -19.40 -4.27 -9.35
N THR A 49 -18.80 -3.41 -10.18
CA THR A 49 -19.18 -2.00 -10.28
C THR A 49 -20.63 -1.85 -10.74
N GLN A 50 -21.02 -2.61 -11.77
CA GLN A 50 -22.41 -2.65 -12.25
C GLN A 50 -23.37 -3.24 -11.23
N ALA A 51 -22.99 -4.33 -10.55
CA ALA A 51 -23.81 -4.96 -9.50
C ALA A 51 -24.05 -4.01 -8.30
N LEU A 52 -23.11 -3.12 -8.02
CA LEU A 52 -23.25 -2.07 -7.01
C LEU A 52 -24.06 -0.85 -7.50
N GLY A 53 -24.53 -0.85 -8.75
CA GLY A 53 -25.35 0.22 -9.33
C GLY A 53 -24.55 1.44 -9.82
N PHE A 54 -23.28 1.27 -10.17
CA PHE A 54 -22.46 2.33 -10.75
C PHE A 54 -22.12 2.04 -12.22
N ASP A 55 -22.17 3.08 -13.05
CA ASP A 55 -21.88 2.96 -14.49
C ASP A 55 -20.39 3.14 -14.82
N TYR A 56 -19.64 3.76 -13.93
CA TYR A 56 -18.27 4.19 -14.20
C TYR A 56 -17.27 3.48 -13.29
N LEU A 57 -16.30 2.82 -13.92
CA LEU A 57 -15.12 2.25 -13.26
C LEU A 57 -13.86 2.91 -13.82
N GLN A 58 -13.07 3.48 -12.93
CA GLN A 58 -11.77 4.04 -13.28
C GLN A 58 -10.67 2.98 -13.14
N ILE A 59 -9.92 2.75 -14.22
CA ILE A 59 -8.76 1.86 -14.27
C ILE A 59 -7.58 2.66 -14.81
N ASP A 60 -6.56 2.90 -13.98
CA ASP A 60 -5.40 3.76 -14.30
C ASP A 60 -4.79 3.48 -15.68
N SER A 61 -4.54 2.20 -15.97
CA SER A 61 -3.92 1.78 -17.23
C SER A 61 -4.80 1.94 -18.47
N LEU A 62 -6.11 2.11 -18.32
CA LEU A 62 -7.04 2.34 -19.44
C LEU A 62 -7.47 3.81 -19.56
N CYS A 63 -7.57 4.52 -18.44
CA CYS A 63 -8.02 5.91 -18.40
C CYS A 63 -6.89 6.93 -18.59
N ILE A 64 -5.63 6.49 -18.58
CA ILE A 64 -4.45 7.35 -18.78
C ILE A 64 -3.67 6.82 -19.99
N VAL A 65 -3.25 7.72 -20.89
CA VAL A 65 -2.33 7.40 -21.99
C VAL A 65 -0.93 7.18 -21.41
N GLN A 66 -0.40 5.95 -21.55
CA GLN A 66 0.81 5.54 -20.82
C GLN A 66 2.12 5.92 -21.51
N ASP A 67 2.11 6.19 -22.81
CA ASP A 67 3.28 6.55 -23.63
C ASP A 67 3.36 8.06 -23.93
N ASP A 68 2.55 8.87 -23.25
CA ASP A 68 2.59 10.33 -23.29
C ASP A 68 3.12 10.86 -21.96
N THR A 69 4.42 11.18 -21.87
CA THR A 69 5.08 11.57 -20.62
C THR A 69 4.43 12.80 -19.98
N ASP A 70 4.18 13.87 -20.75
CA ASP A 70 3.61 15.12 -20.22
C ASP A 70 2.18 14.90 -19.71
N TYR A 71 1.38 14.15 -20.47
CA TYR A 71 0.02 13.79 -20.06
C TYR A 71 0.03 12.88 -18.83
N TRP A 72 0.90 11.87 -18.81
CA TRP A 72 1.05 10.95 -17.70
C TRP A 72 1.47 11.67 -16.43
N GLU A 73 2.43 12.61 -16.51
CA GLU A 73 2.84 13.44 -15.37
C GLU A 73 1.71 14.31 -14.83
N ALA A 74 0.89 14.89 -15.72
CA ALA A 74 -0.27 15.66 -15.31
C ALA A 74 -1.33 14.79 -14.63
N GLN A 75 -1.64 13.61 -15.19
CA GLN A 75 -2.64 12.70 -14.63
C GLN A 75 -2.16 12.01 -13.34
N SER A 76 -0.88 11.67 -13.24
CA SER A 76 -0.31 10.97 -12.08
C SER A 76 -0.37 11.83 -10.81
N LYS A 77 -0.24 13.15 -10.95
CA LYS A 77 -0.45 14.14 -9.87
C LYS A 77 -1.90 14.17 -9.37
N GLU A 78 -2.86 13.86 -10.23
CA GLU A 78 -4.30 13.83 -9.91
C GLU A 78 -4.79 12.48 -9.36
N MET A 79 -3.97 11.43 -9.37
CA MET A 79 -4.34 10.10 -8.88
C MET A 79 -4.91 10.13 -7.45
N GLY A 80 -4.36 10.98 -6.59
CA GLY A 80 -4.83 11.11 -5.21
C GLY A 80 -6.25 11.65 -5.15
N THR A 81 -6.53 12.70 -5.93
CA THR A 81 -7.86 13.28 -6.10
C THR A 81 -8.85 12.25 -6.63
N GLN A 82 -8.43 11.44 -7.60
CA GLN A 82 -9.25 10.39 -8.21
C GLN A 82 -9.68 9.33 -7.19
N TYR A 83 -8.76 8.85 -6.35
CA TYR A 83 -9.12 7.93 -5.26
C TYR A 83 -9.96 8.59 -4.17
N ALA A 84 -9.69 9.85 -3.82
CA ALA A 84 -10.45 10.58 -2.80
C ALA A 84 -11.90 10.82 -3.22
N LYS A 85 -12.13 11.11 -4.51
CA LYS A 85 -13.45 11.41 -5.08
C LYS A 85 -14.24 10.15 -5.45
N ALA A 86 -13.60 9.01 -5.67
CA ALA A 86 -14.28 7.74 -5.92
C ALA A 86 -15.30 7.41 -4.82
N VAL A 87 -16.42 6.81 -5.19
CA VAL A 87 -17.44 6.35 -4.24
C VAL A 87 -16.94 5.16 -3.44
N LEU A 88 -16.24 4.25 -4.14
CA LEU A 88 -15.61 3.06 -3.60
C LEU A 88 -14.32 2.77 -4.37
N VAL A 89 -13.25 2.45 -3.65
CA VAL A 89 -12.04 1.87 -4.24
C VAL A 89 -12.08 0.35 -4.09
N ILE A 90 -12.13 -0.36 -5.20
CA ILE A 90 -12.05 -1.81 -5.28
C ILE A 90 -10.57 -2.18 -5.31
N ALA A 91 -10.10 -2.96 -4.34
CA ALA A 91 -8.70 -3.29 -4.15
C ALA A 91 -8.46 -4.79 -4.37
N ALA A 92 -7.80 -5.14 -5.48
CA ALA A 92 -7.36 -6.50 -5.80
C ALA A 92 -6.13 -6.88 -4.96
N ALA A 93 -6.31 -7.04 -3.64
CA ALA A 93 -5.20 -7.13 -2.70
C ALA A 93 -4.37 -8.40 -2.89
N TYR A 94 -5.01 -9.55 -3.13
CA TYR A 94 -4.31 -10.83 -3.27
C TYR A 94 -3.41 -10.93 -4.51
N SER A 95 -3.84 -10.37 -5.64
CA SER A 95 -3.19 -10.65 -6.91
C SER A 95 -1.94 -9.80 -7.10
N SER A 96 -0.85 -10.45 -7.51
CA SER A 96 0.39 -9.79 -7.94
C SER A 96 0.32 -9.24 -9.36
N ASP A 97 -0.72 -9.59 -10.12
CA ASP A 97 -0.96 -9.15 -11.49
C ASP A 97 -2.47 -9.06 -11.80
N CYS A 98 -2.85 -8.88 -13.07
CA CYS A 98 -4.23 -8.70 -13.50
C CYS A 98 -4.97 -9.98 -13.92
N THR A 99 -4.36 -11.15 -13.77
CA THR A 99 -4.85 -12.41 -14.36
C THR A 99 -5.70 -13.24 -13.40
N ARG A 100 -5.50 -13.13 -12.08
CA ARG A 100 -6.20 -13.98 -11.10
C ARG A 100 -7.67 -13.64 -10.88
N GLY A 101 -8.05 -12.38 -11.06
CA GLY A 101 -9.38 -11.88 -10.70
C GLY A 101 -9.46 -11.26 -9.30
N LEU A 102 -10.67 -10.84 -8.94
CA LEU A 102 -11.12 -10.43 -7.61
C LEU A 102 -11.78 -11.59 -6.86
N PHE A 103 -12.58 -12.40 -7.56
CA PHE A 103 -13.40 -13.46 -6.94
C PHE A 103 -12.57 -14.72 -6.74
N ILE A 104 -11.94 -14.81 -5.55
CA ILE A 104 -11.12 -15.94 -5.14
C ILE A 104 -12.04 -17.08 -4.71
N ALA A 105 -12.27 -18.04 -5.61
CA ALA A 105 -13.15 -19.18 -5.38
C ALA A 105 -12.57 -20.19 -4.37
N GLU A 106 -11.26 -20.45 -4.46
CA GLU A 106 -10.54 -21.35 -3.54
C GLU A 106 -9.67 -20.52 -2.60
N ARG A 107 -10.13 -20.39 -1.35
CA ARG A 107 -9.36 -19.70 -0.32
C ARG A 107 -8.42 -20.71 0.34
N PRO A 108 -7.11 -20.38 0.48
CA PRO A 108 -6.21 -21.22 1.24
C PRO A 108 -6.72 -21.34 2.68
N SER A 109 -7.25 -22.49 3.05
CA SER A 109 -7.53 -22.82 4.44
C SER A 109 -6.36 -23.63 4.98
N SER A 110 -5.66 -23.09 5.98
CA SER A 110 -4.77 -23.89 6.81
C SER A 110 -5.65 -24.90 7.56
N GLY A 111 -5.70 -26.15 7.08
CA GLY A 111 -6.44 -27.22 7.74
C GLY A 111 -5.92 -27.46 9.17
N PRO A 112 -6.67 -28.19 10.02
CA PRO A 112 -6.21 -28.52 11.36
C PRO A 112 -4.86 -29.28 11.29
N ALA A 113 -3.87 -28.80 12.04
CA ALA A 113 -2.64 -29.52 12.26
C ALA A 113 -2.84 -30.51 13.41
N CYS A 114 -2.67 -31.79 13.12
CA CYS A 114 -2.79 -32.86 14.11
C CYS A 114 -1.41 -33.14 14.73
N PHE A 115 -1.30 -32.94 16.04
CA PHE A 115 -0.09 -33.26 16.80
C PHE A 115 -0.34 -34.49 17.67
N PRO A 116 0.48 -35.56 17.54
CA PRO A 116 0.39 -36.69 18.44
C PRO A 116 0.82 -36.29 19.85
N CYS A 117 0.01 -36.62 20.86
CA CYS A 117 0.35 -36.48 22.27
C CYS A 117 0.88 -37.82 22.78
N PHE A 118 2.13 -37.80 23.26
CA PHE A 118 2.79 -38.99 23.80
C PHE A 118 2.79 -38.96 25.33
N THR A 119 2.37 -40.06 25.92
CA THR A 119 2.49 -40.36 27.35
C THR A 119 3.26 -41.67 27.47
N ASN A 120 4.35 -41.66 28.24
CA ASN A 120 5.23 -42.82 28.43
C ASN A 120 5.72 -43.51 27.13
N GLY A 121 5.92 -42.74 26.06
CA GLY A 121 6.48 -43.26 24.79
C GLY A 121 5.46 -43.89 23.83
N SER A 122 4.18 -43.98 24.20
CA SER A 122 3.08 -44.38 23.32
C SER A 122 2.20 -43.18 22.95
N VAL A 123 1.71 -43.15 21.70
CA VAL A 123 0.68 -42.18 21.29
C VAL A 123 -0.63 -42.62 21.92
N GLU A 124 -1.16 -41.81 22.84
CA GLU A 124 -2.41 -42.12 23.54
C GLU A 124 -3.56 -41.21 23.07
N GLN A 125 -3.23 -39.99 22.60
CA GLN A 125 -4.20 -39.00 22.12
C GLN A 125 -3.63 -38.14 20.97
N SER A 126 -4.51 -37.46 20.24
CA SER A 126 -4.15 -36.48 19.21
C SER A 126 -4.74 -35.11 19.55
N LEU A 127 -3.90 -34.08 19.53
CA LEU A 127 -4.32 -32.68 19.64
C LEU A 127 -4.51 -32.09 18.23
N ASN A 128 -5.75 -31.73 17.90
CA ASN A 128 -6.03 -30.97 16.68
C ASN A 128 -5.89 -29.48 16.97
N ILE A 129 -4.80 -28.89 16.48
CA ILE A 129 -4.61 -27.45 16.50
C ILE A 129 -5.11 -26.90 15.18
N THR A 130 -6.28 -26.28 15.19
CA THR A 130 -6.67 -25.41 14.08
C THR A 130 -6.06 -24.04 14.36
N PRO A 131 -5.31 -23.44 13.42
CA PRO A 131 -4.97 -22.03 13.53
C PRO A 131 -6.27 -21.27 13.78
N ALA A 132 -6.37 -20.56 14.90
CA ALA A 132 -7.55 -19.76 15.16
C ALA A 132 -7.75 -18.84 13.93
N PRO A 133 -8.98 -18.60 13.47
CA PRO A 133 -9.26 -17.68 12.35
C PRO A 133 -8.90 -16.22 12.66
N TYR A 134 -8.20 -15.97 13.77
CA TYR A 134 -7.41 -14.76 13.98
C TYR A 134 -6.56 -14.56 12.74
N HIS A 135 -6.98 -13.57 11.94
CA HIS A 135 -6.24 -12.93 10.86
C HIS A 135 -4.81 -13.45 10.81
N GLU A 136 -4.57 -14.52 10.03
CA GLU A 136 -3.19 -14.83 9.70
C GLU A 136 -2.62 -13.51 9.20
N ILE A 137 -1.66 -12.98 9.93
CA ILE A 137 -1.21 -11.60 9.73
C ILE A 137 -0.75 -11.44 8.26
N TRP A 138 -0.41 -12.58 7.63
CA TRP A 138 -0.09 -12.87 6.24
C TRP A 138 -1.19 -12.60 5.19
N TYR A 139 -2.48 -12.60 5.54
CA TYR A 139 -3.60 -12.39 4.60
C TYR A 139 -4.36 -11.08 4.81
N THR A 140 -3.86 -10.24 5.71
CA THR A 140 -4.37 -8.87 5.86
C THR A 140 -4.03 -8.04 4.62
N PRO A 141 -4.86 -7.02 4.29
CA PRO A 141 -4.51 -6.05 3.26
C PRO A 141 -3.09 -5.47 3.47
N ALA A 142 -2.67 -5.26 4.73
CA ALA A 142 -1.36 -4.72 5.08
C ALA A 142 -0.15 -5.61 4.67
N ARG A 143 -0.33 -6.92 4.49
CA ARG A 143 0.72 -7.83 4.00
C ARG A 143 0.51 -8.30 2.56
N SER A 144 -0.50 -7.75 1.89
CA SER A 144 -0.85 -8.11 0.52
C SER A 144 0.18 -7.61 -0.51
N PRO A 145 0.31 -8.29 -1.67
CA PRO A 145 1.10 -7.78 -2.79
C PRO A 145 0.75 -6.33 -3.16
N LEU A 146 -0.53 -5.96 -3.10
CA LEU A 146 -0.97 -4.61 -3.41
C LEU A 146 -0.39 -3.55 -2.48
N ARG A 147 -0.24 -3.87 -1.18
CA ARG A 147 0.33 -2.93 -0.21
C ARG A 147 1.79 -2.59 -0.50
N LYS A 148 2.52 -3.49 -1.15
CA LYS A 148 3.89 -3.24 -1.57
C LYS A 148 3.95 -2.20 -2.69
N ARG A 149 2.89 -1.97 -3.48
CA ARG A 149 2.93 -1.00 -4.59
C ARG A 149 2.79 0.43 -4.07
N ALA A 150 3.79 1.27 -4.29
CA ALA A 150 3.79 2.67 -3.87
C ALA A 150 2.55 3.45 -4.39
N TRP A 151 2.21 3.29 -5.65
CA TRP A 151 1.02 3.93 -6.26
C TRP A 151 -0.32 3.48 -5.66
N ALA A 152 -0.38 2.29 -5.04
CA ALA A 152 -1.58 1.83 -4.34
C ALA A 152 -1.76 2.52 -2.96
N PHE A 153 -0.70 3.14 -2.43
CA PHE A 153 -0.72 3.85 -1.15
C PHE A 153 -1.72 5.02 -1.16
N GLN A 154 -1.84 5.74 -2.29
CA GLN A 154 -2.80 6.84 -2.41
C GLN A 154 -4.24 6.36 -2.27
N GLY A 155 -4.60 5.27 -2.95
CA GLY A 155 -5.92 4.64 -2.83
C GLY A 155 -6.18 4.08 -1.43
N TRP A 156 -5.12 3.67 -0.74
CA TRP A 156 -5.21 3.26 0.65
C TRP A 156 -5.54 4.42 1.57
N TYR A 157 -4.86 5.55 1.45
CA TYR A 157 -4.94 6.63 2.44
C TYR A 157 -6.09 7.61 2.16
N LEU A 158 -6.41 7.84 0.90
CA LEU A 158 -7.33 8.90 0.48
C LEU A 158 -8.75 8.43 0.20
N ALA A 159 -8.92 7.15 -0.12
CA ALA A 159 -10.24 6.61 -0.40
C ALA A 159 -11.16 6.70 0.83
N ARG A 160 -12.38 7.20 0.62
CA ARG A 160 -13.40 7.30 1.67
C ARG A 160 -13.99 5.94 2.04
N ARG A 161 -14.05 5.02 1.07
CA ARG A 161 -14.50 3.63 1.21
C ARG A 161 -13.63 2.74 0.35
N ARG A 162 -13.25 1.58 0.88
CA ARG A 162 -12.36 0.60 0.27
C ARG A 162 -12.98 -0.78 0.44
N LEU A 163 -12.92 -1.60 -0.60
CA LEU A 163 -13.29 -3.00 -0.54
C LEU A 163 -12.10 -3.82 -1.02
N PHE A 164 -11.45 -4.51 -0.10
CA PHE A 164 -10.29 -5.36 -0.35
C PHE A 164 -10.72 -6.79 -0.63
N PHE A 165 -10.19 -7.36 -1.70
CA PHE A 165 -10.30 -8.80 -2.01
C PHE A 165 -8.99 -9.48 -1.61
N THR A 166 -9.00 -10.19 -0.49
CA THR A 166 -7.83 -10.90 0.09
C THR A 166 -8.03 -12.42 0.05
N PRO A 167 -6.97 -13.22 0.29
CA PRO A 167 -7.08 -14.68 0.38
C PRO A 167 -8.05 -15.17 1.46
N SER A 168 -8.19 -14.41 2.55
CA SER A 168 -9.06 -14.79 3.67
C SER A 168 -10.50 -14.30 3.48
N GLY A 169 -10.73 -13.38 2.54
CA GLY A 169 -12.05 -12.89 2.19
C GLY A 169 -12.07 -11.41 1.84
N MET A 170 -13.27 -10.86 1.78
CA MET A 170 -13.51 -9.45 1.57
C MET A 170 -13.40 -8.68 2.88
N ILE A 171 -12.76 -7.51 2.79
CA ILE A 171 -12.69 -6.55 3.90
C ILE A 171 -13.16 -5.21 3.37
N TRP A 172 -14.23 -4.70 3.94
CA TRP A 172 -14.70 -3.36 3.69
C TRP A 172 -14.16 -2.41 4.76
N SER A 173 -13.80 -1.19 4.36
CA SER A 173 -13.41 -0.16 5.33
C SER A 173 -13.71 1.24 4.82
N CYS A 174 -14.24 2.07 5.71
CA CYS A 174 -14.32 3.52 5.53
C CYS A 174 -13.35 4.24 6.48
N GLN A 175 -13.53 5.54 6.67
CA GLN A 175 -12.68 6.35 7.56
C GLN A 175 -12.98 6.14 9.06
N THR A 176 -14.10 5.49 9.40
CA THR A 176 -14.54 5.33 10.79
C THR A 176 -14.56 3.87 11.23
N ILE A 177 -14.92 2.95 10.34
CA ILE A 177 -15.10 1.53 10.65
C ILE A 177 -14.49 0.64 9.56
N GLY A 178 -14.18 -0.59 9.94
CA GLY A 178 -13.80 -1.67 9.03
C GLY A 178 -14.52 -2.96 9.43
N LEU A 179 -14.95 -3.73 8.45
CA LEU A 179 -15.65 -4.99 8.62
C LEU A 179 -15.08 -6.02 7.65
N ASP A 180 -14.98 -7.26 8.07
CA ASP A 180 -14.76 -8.40 7.17
C ASP A 180 -16.08 -9.17 6.92
N GLU A 181 -16.01 -10.25 6.13
CA GLU A 181 -17.17 -11.09 5.82
C GLU A 181 -17.80 -11.79 7.02
N GLN A 182 -17.16 -11.78 8.18
CA GLN A 182 -17.66 -12.39 9.42
C GLN A 182 -18.13 -11.32 10.42
N ASP A 183 -18.31 -10.08 9.95
CA ASP A 183 -18.68 -8.91 10.75
C ASP A 183 -17.72 -8.64 11.91
N TYR A 184 -16.50 -9.16 11.86
CA TYR A 184 -15.47 -8.83 12.83
C TYR A 184 -14.90 -7.47 12.47
N HIS A 185 -14.72 -6.60 13.46
CA HIS A 185 -14.02 -5.34 13.26
C HIS A 185 -12.53 -5.64 13.26
N PRO A 186 -11.88 -5.77 12.09
CA PRO A 186 -10.46 -6.06 12.10
C PRO A 186 -9.81 -4.88 12.83
N TRP A 187 -8.76 -5.14 13.61
CA TRP A 187 -7.77 -4.10 13.91
C TRP A 187 -7.12 -3.76 12.56
N THR A 188 -7.84 -3.02 11.73
CA THR A 188 -7.35 -2.56 10.46
C THR A 188 -6.33 -1.52 10.86
N GLY A 189 -5.04 -1.84 10.81
CA GLY A 189 -3.96 -0.89 11.11
C GLY A 189 -4.07 0.44 10.34
N LEU A 190 -5.05 0.58 9.43
CA LEU A 190 -5.50 1.77 8.72
C LEU A 190 -5.53 3.09 9.51
N THR A 191 -5.49 3.06 10.85
CA THR A 191 -5.57 4.26 11.72
C THR A 191 -4.22 4.82 12.21
N ASP A 192 -3.07 4.15 12.04
CA ASP A 192 -1.75 4.75 12.35
C ASP A 192 -0.66 4.27 11.39
N HIS A 193 -0.60 4.87 10.19
CA HIS A 193 0.46 4.57 9.22
C HIS A 193 1.17 5.85 8.80
N ARG A 194 2.25 6.15 9.53
CA ARG A 194 3.13 7.31 9.35
C ARG A 194 3.81 7.25 7.97
N SER A 195 4.32 8.39 7.46
CA SER A 195 5.04 8.48 6.17
C SER A 195 6.12 7.40 5.94
N TYR A 196 6.66 6.81 7.01
CA TYR A 196 7.61 5.69 6.99
C TYR A 196 7.07 4.41 6.35
N ASP A 197 5.75 4.19 6.39
CA ASP A 197 5.08 3.04 5.78
C ASP A 197 5.10 3.06 4.26
N TYR A 198 5.21 4.25 3.67
CA TYR A 198 5.42 4.39 2.24
C TYR A 198 6.85 3.96 1.86
N SER A 199 7.79 4.06 2.79
CA SER A 199 9.21 3.81 2.50
C SER A 199 9.59 2.33 2.33
N THR A 200 8.67 1.43 2.70
CA THR A 200 8.76 -0.01 2.46
C THR A 200 8.18 -0.42 1.10
N THR A 201 7.53 0.50 0.38
CA THR A 201 6.87 0.20 -0.90
C THR A 201 7.86 0.07 -2.07
N ASP A 202 7.50 -0.81 -2.98
CA ASP A 202 8.06 -1.06 -4.31
C ASP A 202 7.56 -0.03 -5.33
N LEU A 203 8.49 0.42 -6.16
CA LEU A 203 8.25 1.25 -7.34
C LEU A 203 8.86 0.58 -8.56
N THR A 204 8.17 0.66 -9.69
CA THR A 204 8.73 0.24 -10.98
C THR A 204 9.84 1.20 -11.42
N TYR A 205 9.63 2.50 -11.23
CA TYR A 205 10.61 3.55 -11.50
C TYR A 205 10.91 4.29 -10.20
N PRO A 206 12.17 4.26 -9.70
CA PRO A 206 12.53 4.95 -8.46
C PRO A 206 12.24 6.46 -8.46
N SER A 207 12.31 7.11 -9.63
CA SER A 207 11.99 8.53 -9.84
C SER A 207 10.55 8.89 -9.44
N ASP A 208 9.61 7.95 -9.55
CA ASP A 208 8.20 8.16 -9.22
C ASP A 208 7.98 8.30 -7.72
N ARG A 209 8.99 8.07 -6.87
CA ARG A 209 8.80 7.92 -5.42
C ARG A 209 8.13 9.12 -4.77
N LEU A 210 8.49 10.35 -5.15
CA LEU A 210 7.85 11.53 -4.58
C LEU A 210 6.49 11.82 -5.23
N ILE A 211 6.35 11.57 -6.53
CA ILE A 211 5.10 11.78 -7.26
C ILE A 211 4.01 10.85 -6.72
N ALA A 212 4.36 9.59 -6.44
CA ALA A 212 3.45 8.56 -5.96
C ALA A 212 2.96 8.78 -4.51
N ILE A 213 3.59 9.65 -3.70
CA ILE A 213 3.04 10.08 -2.40
C ILE A 213 2.43 11.50 -2.47
N GLN A 214 2.66 12.24 -3.55
CA GLN A 214 2.27 13.64 -3.67
C GLN A 214 0.76 13.87 -3.47
N GLY A 215 -0.07 12.97 -3.99
CA GLY A 215 -1.52 13.02 -3.77
C GLY A 215 -1.90 12.99 -2.29
N VAL A 216 -1.24 12.15 -1.49
CA VAL A 216 -1.48 12.07 -0.03
C VAL A 216 -1.04 13.35 0.65
N THR A 217 0.13 13.87 0.28
CA THR A 217 0.67 15.10 0.88
C THR A 217 -0.17 16.32 0.51
N ASN A 218 -0.72 16.38 -0.70
CA ASN A 218 -1.60 17.46 -1.14
C ASN A 218 -2.89 17.51 -0.30
N GLU A 219 -3.49 16.34 -0.01
CA GLU A 219 -4.69 16.28 0.83
C GLU A 219 -4.40 16.62 2.29
N ILE A 220 -3.26 16.19 2.84
CA ILE A 220 -2.86 16.60 4.20
C ILE A 220 -2.61 18.11 4.25
N ARG A 221 -1.98 18.69 3.22
CA ARG A 221 -1.72 20.15 3.15
C ARG A 221 -3.00 20.99 3.14
N LYS A 222 -4.12 20.46 2.63
CA LYS A 222 -5.42 21.15 2.73
C LYS A 222 -5.91 21.29 4.18
N ARG A 223 -5.44 20.42 5.09
CA ARG A 223 -5.80 20.42 6.51
C ARG A 223 -4.69 20.98 7.40
N LYS A 224 -3.46 20.98 6.91
CA LYS A 224 -2.25 21.43 7.59
C LYS A 224 -1.56 22.47 6.72
N GLU A 225 -1.57 23.73 7.13
CA GLU A 225 -0.90 24.83 6.43
C GLU A 225 0.64 24.73 6.55
N ASP A 226 1.22 23.71 5.91
CA ASP A 226 2.65 23.41 5.98
C ASP A 226 3.18 22.95 4.62
N GLN A 227 4.48 23.16 4.40
CA GLN A 227 5.17 22.79 3.17
C GLN A 227 5.73 21.38 3.27
N PHE A 228 5.46 20.54 2.28
CA PHE A 228 6.06 19.21 2.17
C PHE A 228 7.31 19.28 1.28
N VAL A 229 8.50 19.10 1.86
CA VAL A 229 9.79 19.27 1.20
C VAL A 229 10.65 18.03 1.44
N TYR A 230 11.21 17.46 0.37
CA TYR A 230 12.05 16.26 0.43
C TYR A 230 11.48 15.13 1.32
N GLY A 231 10.17 14.84 1.20
CA GLY A 231 9.53 13.77 1.95
C GLY A 231 9.10 14.13 3.39
N ALA A 232 9.37 15.34 3.89
CA ALA A 232 9.01 15.73 5.25
C ALA A 232 8.19 17.04 5.28
N TRP A 233 7.40 17.22 6.33
CA TRP A 233 6.76 18.50 6.63
C TRP A 233 7.81 19.48 7.15
N LYS A 234 7.86 20.70 6.61
CA LYS A 234 8.88 21.69 6.95
C LYS A 234 8.89 22.02 8.44
N SER A 235 7.73 22.13 9.08
CA SER A 235 7.61 22.37 10.53
C SER A 235 8.11 21.19 11.38
N GLU A 236 8.14 19.98 10.84
CA GLU A 236 8.50 18.74 11.54
C GLU A 236 9.80 18.13 11.00
N ILE A 237 10.57 18.88 10.21
CA ILE A 237 11.72 18.30 9.50
C ILE A 237 12.72 17.67 10.46
N VAL A 238 12.94 18.28 11.62
CA VAL A 238 13.85 17.75 12.66
C VAL A 238 13.35 16.41 13.17
N SER A 239 12.06 16.29 13.54
CA SER A 239 11.52 15.01 14.04
C SER A 239 11.46 13.95 12.95
N HIS A 240 11.21 14.36 11.70
CA HIS A 240 11.19 13.47 10.54
C HIS A 240 12.58 12.95 10.15
N LEU A 241 13.65 13.58 10.63
CA LEU A 241 15.04 13.11 10.50
C LEU A 241 15.47 12.14 11.61
N LEU A 242 14.69 11.98 12.68
CA LEU A 242 15.02 11.11 13.82
C LEU A 242 14.65 9.64 13.59
N TRP A 243 14.69 9.16 12.35
CA TRP A 243 14.38 7.77 12.03
C TRP A 243 15.64 6.90 12.01
N LYS A 244 15.50 5.63 12.36
CA LYS A 244 16.51 4.60 12.18
C LYS A 244 16.00 3.50 11.26
N MET A 245 16.91 2.81 10.58
CA MET A 245 16.58 1.56 9.91
C MET A 245 16.70 0.40 10.88
N ASP A 246 15.72 -0.50 10.86
CA ASP A 246 15.79 -1.72 11.66
C ASP A 246 16.65 -2.80 10.98
N CYS A 247 16.89 -2.71 9.66
CA CYS A 247 17.75 -3.64 8.90
C CYS A 247 18.61 -2.90 7.85
N PRO A 248 19.82 -2.42 8.20
CA PRO A 248 20.61 -1.54 7.32
C PRO A 248 21.23 -2.21 6.08
N ASN A 249 21.21 -3.53 5.96
CA ASN A 249 21.91 -4.27 4.90
C ASN A 249 21.15 -4.33 3.55
N GLN A 250 19.96 -3.74 3.43
CA GLN A 250 19.13 -3.72 2.20
C GLN A 250 19.03 -2.32 1.57
N GLN A 251 20.11 -1.53 1.62
CA GLN A 251 20.12 -0.19 1.04
C GLN A 251 20.05 -0.23 -0.49
N GLN A 252 18.95 0.27 -1.04
CA GLN A 252 18.90 0.79 -2.40
C GLN A 252 18.72 2.31 -2.31
N ASN A 253 19.70 3.04 -2.84
CA ASN A 253 19.64 4.49 -2.98
C ASN A 253 18.78 4.85 -4.19
N VAL A 254 17.84 5.76 -4.02
CA VAL A 254 17.12 6.39 -5.12
C VAL A 254 17.92 7.61 -5.60
N PRO A 255 18.28 7.71 -6.90
CA PRO A 255 18.94 8.88 -7.46
C PRO A 255 18.15 10.17 -7.21
N ASP A 256 18.82 11.32 -7.17
CA ASP A 256 18.24 12.68 -7.06
C ASP A 256 17.52 13.04 -5.75
N LEU A 257 17.65 12.22 -4.70
CA LEU A 257 17.16 12.54 -3.35
C LEU A 257 18.32 12.65 -2.34
N PRO A 258 18.25 13.55 -1.33
CA PRO A 258 19.27 13.63 -0.30
C PRO A 258 19.49 12.28 0.39
N SER A 259 20.73 11.85 0.57
CA SER A 259 21.08 10.53 1.14
C SER A 259 20.56 10.28 2.55
N ARG A 260 20.16 11.34 3.28
CA ARG A 260 19.57 11.28 4.63
C ARG A 260 18.05 11.50 4.66
N CYS A 261 17.42 11.66 3.50
CA CYS A 261 15.97 11.67 3.37
C CYS A 261 15.44 10.24 3.54
N TRP A 262 14.36 10.03 4.30
CA TRP A 262 13.76 8.70 4.37
C TRP A 262 13.29 8.22 2.98
N ALA A 263 12.94 9.12 2.06
CA ALA A 263 12.53 8.75 0.70
C ALA A 263 13.70 8.26 -0.16
N SER A 264 14.97 8.56 0.16
CA SER A 264 16.10 8.07 -0.63
C SER A 264 16.47 6.61 -0.33
N ILE A 265 16.03 6.06 0.82
CA ILE A 265 16.42 4.73 1.29
C ILE A 265 15.18 3.84 1.42
N ARG A 266 15.21 2.64 0.84
CA ARG A 266 14.17 1.62 1.05
C ARG A 266 14.37 0.88 2.38
N GLY A 267 13.28 0.58 3.09
CA GLY A 267 13.33 -0.30 4.27
C GLY A 267 12.34 0.09 5.35
N PHE A 268 12.17 -0.81 6.33
CA PHE A 268 11.35 -0.52 7.50
C PHE A 268 12.07 0.51 8.39
N LYS A 269 11.34 1.54 8.81
CA LYS A 269 11.88 2.67 9.56
C LYS A 269 11.09 2.88 10.84
N THR A 270 11.82 3.11 11.90
CA THR A 270 11.27 3.41 13.22
C THR A 270 11.75 4.78 13.67
N LEU A 271 10.86 5.60 14.24
CA LEU A 271 11.23 6.85 14.89
C LEU A 271 12.05 6.53 16.15
N ALA A 272 13.26 7.06 16.25
CA ALA A 272 14.13 6.86 17.41
C ALA A 272 13.49 7.36 18.72
N VAL A 273 12.53 8.30 18.63
CA VAL A 273 11.84 8.89 19.79
C VAL A 273 10.77 7.96 20.39
N SER A 274 10.23 6.97 19.63
CA SER A 274 9.21 6.06 20.18
C SER A 274 9.73 5.12 21.26
N ASN A 275 11.06 4.93 21.34
CA ASN A 275 11.69 4.10 22.36
C ASN A 275 12.01 4.87 23.66
N MET A 276 12.06 6.21 23.64
CA MET A 276 12.34 6.99 24.85
C MET A 276 11.18 7.00 25.86
N TYR A 277 9.94 6.78 25.42
CA TYR A 277 8.78 6.70 26.31
C TYR A 277 8.46 5.29 26.82
N ARG A 278 8.99 4.24 26.18
CA ARG A 278 8.79 2.85 26.62
C ARG A 278 9.81 2.39 27.68
N ASP A 279 11.01 2.96 27.66
CA ASP A 279 12.09 2.55 28.57
C ASP A 279 12.04 3.23 29.96
N ASN A 280 11.10 4.15 30.20
CA ASN A 280 10.99 4.85 31.50
C ASN A 280 10.22 4.08 32.60
N LYS A 281 9.93 2.78 32.45
CA LYS A 281 9.31 1.99 33.54
C LYS A 281 9.98 0.69 33.95
N SER A 282 11.04 0.25 33.27
CA SER A 282 11.84 -0.87 33.77
C SER A 282 13.11 -0.99 32.95
N ASP A 283 14.22 -0.51 33.50
CA ASP A 283 15.50 -1.24 33.61
C ASP A 283 16.65 -0.23 33.61
N SER A 284 17.17 0.04 34.80
CA SER A 284 18.32 0.91 35.03
C SER A 284 19.62 0.20 34.69
N SER A 285 19.80 -0.38 33.50
CA SER A 285 21.09 -0.98 33.13
C SER A 285 21.27 -1.36 31.65
N ARG A 286 21.01 -0.46 30.69
CA ARG A 286 21.56 -0.62 29.31
C ARG A 286 21.62 0.70 28.55
N HIS A 287 22.67 1.47 28.81
CA HIS A 287 23.05 2.58 27.93
C HIS A 287 23.62 2.02 26.62
N GLN A 288 22.77 1.72 25.64
CA GLN A 288 23.23 1.65 24.25
C GLN A 288 23.47 3.08 23.77
N HIS A 289 24.74 3.46 23.65
CA HIS A 289 25.16 4.69 23.00
C HIS A 289 24.69 4.71 21.54
N CYS A 290 23.50 5.25 21.29
CA CYS A 290 23.18 5.82 19.98
C CYS A 290 24.05 7.07 19.79
N ARG A 291 25.17 6.94 19.08
CA ARG A 291 25.93 8.09 18.60
C ARG A 291 25.08 8.85 17.57
N LEU A 292 24.29 9.81 18.04
CA LEU A 292 23.77 10.90 17.22
C LEU A 292 24.98 11.74 16.79
N ARG A 293 25.46 11.56 15.54
CA ARG A 293 26.46 12.46 14.96
C ARG A 293 25.76 13.79 14.64
N TYR A 294 25.92 14.77 15.53
CA TYR A 294 25.62 16.17 15.24
C TYR A 294 26.52 16.68 14.12
N PHE A 295 25.97 17.57 13.31
CA PHE A 295 26.63 18.24 12.20
C PHE A 295 27.45 19.41 12.77
N GLU A 296 28.78 19.34 12.73
CA GLU A 296 29.61 20.55 12.75
C GLU A 296 29.86 20.95 11.30
N SER A 297 29.33 22.11 10.94
CA SER A 297 29.56 22.78 9.68
C SER A 297 30.98 23.33 9.63
N SER A 298 31.86 22.70 8.88
CA SER A 298 33.05 23.37 8.36
C SER A 298 32.68 23.99 7.02
N CYS A 299 32.28 25.26 7.04
CA CYS A 299 32.36 26.13 5.87
C CYS A 299 33.83 26.18 5.43
N GLY A 300 34.17 25.44 4.38
CA GLY A 300 35.42 25.62 3.66
C GLY A 300 35.25 26.75 2.65
N ASN A 301 35.81 27.92 2.97
CA ASN A 301 36.17 28.90 1.94
C ASN A 301 37.12 28.25 0.94
N ARG A 302 36.72 28.20 -0.33
CA ARG A 302 37.51 28.55 -1.52
C ARG A 302 36.64 28.48 -2.77
#